data_AF-A0A917KG52-F1
#
_entry.id   AF-A0A917KG52-F1
#
_cell.length_a   1.000
_cell.length_b   1.000
_cell.length_c   1.000
_cell.angle_alpha   90.00
_cell.angle_beta   90.00
_cell.angle_gamma   90.00
#
_symmetry.space_group_name_H-M   'P 1'
#
loop_
_entity.id
_entity.type
_entity.pdbx_description
1 polymer ?
#
loop_
_entity_poly.entity_id
_entity_poly.type
_entity_poly.pdbx_seq_one_letter_code
_entity_poly.pdbx_strand_id
1 'polypeptide(L)'
;MNRGPARLGDLLRTARALGVSDPDGLTTLAAALGVALPSADHTPSPRADTPSDSPARRGADPARPSRGEGTAARASRSRNGTGSSDRAHGGSAPSGPAEENAAAAGPYHRASRPPASPPEEVPGPDTRSATGGSLLLVRAARPTPGREAEGWWRETDPSGPPDDGTEELLGHTEAFDVPWPTALPRPAPPWNPQTERAVFLAMAGTHTTGRAVDHLRLVDLFVRSLAGGRLARPRVPYRQRTTTRAGALLLIDRGESMRPFRHDQEWITRLAARILPAGGLRVLDLRIAQGVSRDRGRTWEPHPVSPYGQPVLLLSDLGHLQPPSPGRHHSSPASWLPYLRRLREAGSPVVCLTPYPAEEYPAAVRQTVALVPLDRRVSVRLAQTAARQDPRRAGRRR
;
A
#
# COMPACT_ATOMS: atom_id res chain seq x y z
N MET A 1 -30.91 8.09 25.04
CA MET A 1 -29.68 7.70 24.29
C MET A 1 -28.54 7.63 25.30
N ASN A 2 -28.21 6.44 25.81
CA ASN A 2 -27.09 6.27 26.75
C ASN A 2 -25.78 6.36 25.96
N ARG A 3 -25.01 7.43 26.17
CA ARG A 3 -23.63 7.51 25.67
C ARG A 3 -22.79 6.58 26.55
N GLY A 4 -22.06 5.66 25.93
CA GLY A 4 -21.11 4.81 26.66
C GLY A 4 -20.05 5.66 27.35
N PRO A 5 -19.42 5.16 28.44
CA PRO A 5 -18.41 5.92 29.18
C PRO A 5 -17.23 6.26 28.26
N ALA A 6 -16.82 7.53 28.27
CA ALA A 6 -15.66 8.00 27.52
C ALA A 6 -14.38 7.34 28.06
N ARG A 7 -13.43 7.02 27.17
CA ARG A 7 -12.16 6.40 27.55
C ARG A 7 -11.06 7.45 27.63
N LEU A 8 -9.98 7.17 28.37
CA LEU A 8 -8.77 8.01 28.40
C LEU A 8 -8.22 8.34 27.00
N GLY A 9 -8.37 7.42 26.04
CA GLY A 9 -7.99 7.67 24.64
C GLY A 9 -8.85 8.73 23.93
N ASP A 10 -10.08 8.96 24.38
CA ASP A 10 -10.96 10.01 23.85
C ASP A 10 -10.59 11.37 24.45
N LEU A 11 -10.18 11.40 25.72
CA LEU A 11 -9.60 12.58 26.38
C LEU A 11 -8.37 13.08 25.62
N LEU A 12 -7.39 12.21 25.38
CA LEU A 12 -6.13 12.58 24.70
C LEU A 12 -6.36 13.02 23.25
N ARG A 13 -7.30 12.39 22.54
CA ARG A 13 -7.66 12.80 21.17
C ARG A 13 -8.32 14.17 21.13
N THR A 14 -9.21 14.44 22.09
CA THR A 14 -9.91 15.72 22.19
C THR A 14 -8.97 16.84 22.62
N ALA A 15 -8.07 16.58 23.59
CA ALA A 15 -7.05 17.53 24.02
C ALA A 15 -6.14 17.94 22.86
N ARG A 16 -5.67 16.96 22.09
CA ARG A 16 -4.86 17.20 20.89
C ARG A 16 -5.61 17.97 19.81
N ALA A 17 -6.90 17.71 19.62
CA ALA A 17 -7.72 18.42 18.64
C ALA A 17 -7.95 19.89 19.02
N LEU A 18 -8.02 20.18 20.33
CA LEU A 18 -8.22 21.53 20.85
C LEU A 18 -6.92 22.28 21.19
N GLY A 19 -5.76 21.64 21.07
CA GLY A 19 -4.47 22.24 21.41
C GLY A 19 -4.26 22.44 22.92
N VAL A 20 -5.02 21.70 23.75
CA VAL A 20 -4.90 21.75 25.21
C VAL A 20 -3.72 20.88 25.63
N SER A 21 -2.79 21.46 26.37
CA SER A 21 -1.55 20.79 26.81
C SER A 21 -1.18 21.09 28.25
N ASP A 22 -1.82 22.07 28.87
CA ASP A 22 -1.71 22.37 30.29
C ASP A 22 -2.55 21.40 31.13
N PRO A 23 -2.10 21.08 32.36
CA PRO A 23 -2.77 20.12 33.24
C PRO A 23 -4.18 20.56 33.65
N ASP A 24 -4.40 21.85 33.87
CA ASP A 24 -5.72 22.40 34.23
C ASP A 24 -6.72 22.22 33.08
N GLY A 25 -6.28 22.50 31.85
CA GLY A 25 -7.03 22.26 30.64
C GLY A 25 -7.37 20.78 30.44
N LEU A 26 -6.43 19.86 30.68
CA LEU A 26 -6.68 18.41 30.60
C LEU A 26 -7.69 17.93 31.64
N THR A 27 -7.62 18.47 32.86
CA THR A 27 -8.55 18.14 33.96
C THR A 27 -9.96 18.63 33.65
N THR A 28 -10.07 19.86 33.13
CA THR A 28 -11.33 20.44 32.65
C THR A 28 -11.93 19.62 31.51
N LEU A 29 -11.08 19.15 30.58
CA LEU A 29 -11.52 18.31 29.46
C LEU A 29 -11.97 16.92 29.92
N ALA A 30 -11.32 16.34 30.94
CA ALA A 30 -11.67 15.05 31.52
C ALA A 30 -13.04 15.11 32.21
N ALA A 31 -13.26 16.16 33.01
CA ALA A 31 -14.57 16.43 33.63
C ALA A 31 -15.67 16.60 32.58
N ALA A 32 -15.42 17.37 31.51
CA ALA A 32 -16.38 17.58 30.42
C ALA A 32 -16.72 16.30 29.65
N LEU A 33 -15.80 15.33 29.59
CA LEU A 33 -15.99 14.03 28.95
C LEU A 33 -16.52 12.95 29.91
N GLY A 34 -16.66 13.25 31.21
CA GLY A 34 -17.03 12.26 32.22
C GLY A 34 -15.97 11.19 32.45
N VAL A 35 -14.69 11.52 32.22
CA VAL A 35 -13.55 10.65 32.50
C VAL A 35 -12.99 11.00 33.87
N ALA A 36 -13.13 10.11 34.84
CA ALA A 36 -12.45 10.24 36.11
C ALA A 36 -10.95 9.97 35.91
N LEU A 37 -10.11 10.98 36.15
CA LEU A 37 -8.66 10.79 36.23
C LEU A 37 -8.35 10.17 37.60
N PRO A 38 -7.43 9.20 37.68
CA PRO A 38 -7.02 8.62 38.97
C PRO A 38 -6.49 9.74 39.86
N SER A 39 -7.16 9.96 40.98
CA SER A 39 -6.67 10.83 42.06
C SER A 39 -5.49 10.13 42.74
N ALA A 40 -4.48 10.89 43.15
CA ALA A 40 -3.15 10.40 43.48
C ALA A 40 -3.02 9.62 44.81
N ASP A 41 -4.13 9.22 45.45
CA ASP A 41 -4.15 8.66 46.81
C ASP A 41 -3.76 7.17 46.90
N HIS A 42 -3.02 6.65 45.92
CA HIS A 42 -2.46 5.30 45.97
C HIS A 42 -0.93 5.32 45.86
N THR A 43 -0.30 5.72 46.96
CA THR A 43 1.07 5.34 47.28
C THR A 43 1.11 3.87 47.72
N PRO A 44 1.72 2.95 46.96
CA PRO A 44 1.96 1.60 47.44
C PRO A 44 2.97 1.65 48.60
N SER A 45 2.59 1.13 49.78
CA SER A 45 3.47 1.06 50.94
C SER A 45 4.79 0.33 50.61
N PRO A 46 5.94 0.82 51.10
CA PRO A 46 7.23 0.18 50.88
C PRO A 46 7.29 -1.16 51.63
N ARG A 47 7.53 -2.24 50.88
CA ARG A 47 7.88 -3.56 51.43
C ARG A 47 9.29 -3.48 52.01
N ALA A 48 9.43 -3.91 53.26
CA ALA A 48 10.68 -3.98 53.99
C ALA A 48 11.69 -4.92 53.31
N ASP A 49 12.90 -4.40 53.10
CA ASP A 49 14.06 -5.15 52.62
C ASP A 49 14.57 -6.14 53.68
N THR A 50 14.86 -7.36 53.24
CA THR A 50 15.63 -8.35 54.00
C THR A 50 17.03 -8.43 53.38
N PRO A 51 18.13 -8.35 54.14
CA PRO A 51 19.47 -8.39 53.56
C PRO A 51 19.86 -9.85 53.25
N SER A 52 20.22 -10.11 51.98
CA SER A 52 20.90 -11.34 51.58
C SER A 52 22.38 -11.05 51.37
N ASP A 53 23.18 -11.67 52.21
CA ASP A 53 24.63 -11.68 52.17
C ASP A 53 25.18 -12.62 51.07
N SER A 54 26.41 -12.31 50.63
CA SER A 54 27.42 -13.25 50.09
C SER A 54 27.43 -13.64 48.59
N PRO A 55 28.58 -14.09 48.02
CA PRO A 55 29.47 -13.18 47.28
C PRO A 55 29.96 -13.71 45.91
N ALA A 56 30.67 -12.82 45.20
CA ALA A 56 31.75 -13.05 44.23
C ALA A 56 31.62 -14.19 43.19
N ARG A 57 31.58 -13.82 41.90
CA ARG A 57 32.33 -14.57 40.88
C ARG A 57 32.76 -13.72 39.69
N ARG A 58 34.03 -13.94 39.37
CA ARG A 58 34.95 -13.31 38.42
C ARG A 58 34.83 -13.96 37.03
N GLY A 59 35.16 -13.19 35.98
CA GLY A 59 35.53 -13.69 34.64
C GLY A 59 34.48 -13.41 33.56
N ALA A 60 34.80 -13.12 32.31
CA ALA A 60 36.05 -12.87 31.61
C ALA A 60 35.65 -12.30 30.23
N ASP A 61 36.46 -11.38 29.73
CA ASP A 61 36.42 -10.83 28.36
C ASP A 61 36.64 -11.94 27.31
N PRO A 62 36.08 -11.81 26.09
CA PRO A 62 37.02 -11.72 24.97
C PRO A 62 36.63 -10.74 23.85
N ALA A 63 37.57 -9.85 23.59
CA ALA A 63 38.21 -9.61 22.28
C ALA A 63 37.32 -9.53 21.03
N ARG A 64 37.17 -8.30 20.52
CA ARG A 64 36.64 -7.98 19.20
C ARG A 64 37.78 -7.51 18.28
N PRO A 65 38.01 -8.11 17.10
CA PRO A 65 39.06 -7.65 16.21
C PRO A 65 38.61 -6.47 15.33
N SER A 66 39.45 -5.43 15.32
CA SER A 66 39.42 -4.30 14.39
C SER A 66 40.07 -4.67 13.05
N ARG A 67 39.35 -4.45 11.95
CA ARG A 67 39.83 -4.50 10.55
C ARG A 67 38.84 -3.68 9.74
N GLY A 68 39.19 -2.73 8.88
CA GLY A 68 40.45 -2.18 8.42
C GLY A 68 40.07 -1.12 7.37
N GLU A 69 40.84 -0.05 7.31
CA GLU A 69 40.72 1.04 6.34
C GLU A 69 40.87 0.55 4.90
N GLY A 70 40.10 1.16 4.00
CA GLY A 70 40.16 0.93 2.56
C GLY A 70 39.76 2.19 1.81
N THR A 71 40.78 2.98 1.47
CA THR A 71 40.79 4.24 0.73
C THR A 71 40.63 4.04 -0.79
N ALA A 72 40.20 5.12 -1.49
CA ALA A 72 40.19 5.34 -2.95
C ALA A 72 39.04 4.64 -3.74
N ALA A 73 38.42 5.21 -4.78
CA ALA A 73 38.79 6.32 -5.63
C ALA A 73 37.55 7.08 -6.15
N ARG A 74 37.69 8.40 -6.19
CA ARG A 74 36.74 9.39 -6.71
C ARG A 74 37.07 9.62 -8.19
N ALA A 75 36.23 9.14 -9.10
CA ALA A 75 36.33 9.45 -10.53
C ALA A 75 35.15 10.33 -10.96
N SER A 76 35.38 11.63 -10.90
CA SER A 76 34.61 12.66 -11.59
C SER A 76 34.88 12.57 -13.10
N ARG A 77 33.87 12.25 -13.91
CA ARG A 77 33.88 12.60 -15.33
C ARG A 77 32.76 13.57 -15.66
N SER A 78 33.22 14.65 -16.26
CA SER A 78 32.56 15.88 -16.65
C SER A 78 31.96 15.74 -18.05
N ARG A 79 30.82 16.42 -18.23
CA ARG A 79 30.35 17.13 -19.44
C ARG A 79 30.44 16.42 -20.80
N ASN A 80 29.30 15.87 -21.25
CA ASN A 80 28.88 15.97 -22.65
C ASN A 80 27.91 17.17 -22.72
N GLY A 81 27.95 18.11 -23.66
CA GLY A 81 28.37 18.02 -25.06
C GLY A 81 27.20 18.52 -25.89
N THR A 82 27.16 19.83 -26.12
CA THR A 82 26.20 20.55 -26.97
C THR A 82 26.52 20.36 -28.45
N GLY A 83 25.51 20.05 -29.26
CA GLY A 83 25.50 20.07 -30.74
C GLY A 83 24.23 19.36 -31.19
N SER A 84 23.17 20.01 -31.71
CA SER A 84 23.07 20.94 -32.84
C SER A 84 23.70 20.39 -34.13
N SER A 85 22.87 19.75 -34.95
CA SER A 85 22.76 20.06 -36.37
C SER A 85 21.56 19.34 -36.99
N ASP A 86 20.70 20.15 -37.60
CA ASP A 86 19.87 19.81 -38.73
C ASP A 86 20.54 18.86 -39.73
N ARG A 87 19.76 17.91 -40.25
CA ARG A 87 19.76 17.65 -41.70
C ARG A 87 18.51 16.89 -42.13
N ALA A 88 17.79 17.57 -43.01
CA ALA A 88 16.74 17.04 -43.85
C ALA A 88 17.30 16.19 -45.00
N HIS A 89 16.36 15.47 -45.62
CA HIS A 89 16.34 14.96 -46.99
C HIS A 89 17.13 13.70 -47.34
N GLY A 90 16.48 12.90 -48.21
CA GLY A 90 17.15 12.00 -49.13
C GLY A 90 16.57 10.60 -49.08
N GLY A 91 15.55 10.34 -49.91
CA GLY A 91 15.03 9.01 -50.13
C GLY A 91 16.03 8.10 -50.82
N SER A 92 15.77 6.79 -50.76
CA SER A 92 15.91 5.82 -51.85
C SER A 92 15.52 4.44 -51.34
N ALA A 93 14.37 3.94 -51.81
CA ALA A 93 14.22 2.53 -52.15
C ALA A 93 14.98 2.32 -53.49
N PRO A 94 15.51 1.13 -53.82
CA PRO A 94 14.61 0.04 -54.23
C PRO A 94 15.14 -1.40 -54.00
N SER A 95 14.27 -2.36 -54.36
CA SER A 95 14.57 -3.72 -54.87
C SER A 95 15.13 -4.78 -53.91
N GLY A 96 14.32 -5.81 -53.65
CA GLY A 96 14.82 -7.18 -53.38
C GLY A 96 15.15 -7.90 -54.70
N PRO A 97 14.99 -9.23 -54.79
CA PRO A 97 15.19 -10.29 -53.80
C PRO A 97 16.39 -11.18 -54.20
N ALA A 98 16.97 -11.91 -53.25
CA ALA A 98 17.84 -13.04 -53.55
C ALA A 98 17.44 -14.21 -52.64
N GLU A 99 16.73 -15.15 -53.24
CA GLU A 99 16.69 -16.55 -52.82
C GLU A 99 18.10 -17.11 -52.98
N GLU A 100 18.66 -17.75 -51.94
CA GLU A 100 19.48 -18.94 -52.16
C GLU A 100 19.77 -19.71 -50.86
N ASN A 101 19.66 -21.02 -51.01
CA ASN A 101 20.36 -22.09 -50.31
C ASN A 101 19.87 -22.57 -48.94
N ALA A 102 19.09 -23.65 -49.08
CA ALA A 102 18.96 -24.78 -48.20
C ALA A 102 20.30 -25.45 -47.80
N ALA A 103 20.16 -26.38 -46.85
CA ALA A 103 21.09 -27.43 -46.44
C ALA A 103 22.02 -27.13 -45.24
N ALA A 104 21.59 -27.59 -44.07
CA ALA A 104 22.36 -28.53 -43.23
C ALA A 104 21.58 -28.82 -41.94
N ALA A 105 20.79 -29.90 -41.97
CA ALA A 105 20.22 -30.49 -40.76
C ALA A 105 21.32 -31.27 -40.04
N GLY A 106 21.80 -30.73 -38.91
CA GLY A 106 22.67 -31.45 -37.98
C GLY A 106 21.85 -32.31 -37.01
N PRO A 107 22.28 -33.54 -36.67
CA PRO A 107 21.59 -34.39 -35.72
C PRO A 107 21.85 -33.91 -34.29
N TYR A 108 20.80 -33.47 -33.60
CA TYR A 108 20.87 -33.18 -32.17
C TYR A 108 20.98 -34.49 -31.38
N HIS A 109 22.16 -34.75 -30.83
CA HIS A 109 22.36 -35.72 -29.76
C HIS A 109 21.52 -35.34 -28.54
N ARG A 110 20.53 -36.19 -28.25
CA ARG A 110 19.69 -36.11 -27.05
C ARG A 110 20.48 -36.64 -25.86
N ALA A 111 21.08 -35.75 -25.09
CA ALA A 111 21.70 -36.10 -23.81
C ALA A 111 20.60 -36.50 -22.79
N SER A 112 20.74 -37.70 -22.24
CA SER A 112 19.87 -38.28 -21.22
C SER A 112 19.87 -37.41 -19.95
N ARG A 113 18.67 -37.01 -19.52
CA ARG A 113 18.42 -36.27 -18.29
C ARG A 113 18.58 -37.22 -17.09
N PRO A 114 19.41 -36.91 -16.08
CA PRO A 114 19.52 -37.73 -14.88
C PRO A 114 18.23 -37.68 -14.04
N PRO A 115 17.94 -38.75 -13.27
CA PRO A 115 16.73 -38.85 -12.45
C PRO A 115 16.72 -37.79 -11.34
N ALA A 116 15.52 -37.28 -11.06
CA ALA A 116 15.27 -36.23 -10.08
C ALA A 116 15.48 -36.73 -8.65
N SER A 117 16.23 -35.97 -7.86
CA SER A 117 16.28 -36.12 -6.41
C SER A 117 14.92 -35.84 -5.77
N PRO A 118 14.57 -36.51 -4.67
CA PRO A 118 13.33 -36.26 -3.94
C PRO A 118 13.30 -34.82 -3.38
N PRO A 119 12.10 -34.22 -3.25
CA PRO A 119 11.96 -32.83 -2.83
C PRO A 119 12.39 -32.66 -1.37
N GLU A 120 13.39 -31.80 -1.17
CA GLU A 120 13.79 -31.27 0.12
C GLU A 120 12.65 -30.41 0.68
N GLU A 121 12.17 -30.78 1.87
CA GLU A 121 11.02 -30.19 2.54
C GLU A 121 11.41 -28.80 3.06
N VAL A 122 11.09 -27.76 2.30
CA VAL A 122 11.37 -26.37 2.66
C VAL A 122 10.48 -25.97 3.85
N PRO A 123 11.05 -25.56 5.00
CA PRO A 123 10.28 -25.11 6.15
C PRO A 123 9.39 -23.92 5.76
N GLY A 124 8.09 -24.05 6.02
CA GLY A 124 7.08 -23.05 5.70
C GLY A 124 7.35 -21.72 6.44
N PRO A 125 7.05 -20.57 5.81
CA PRO A 125 7.32 -19.27 6.41
C PRO A 125 6.48 -19.05 7.68
N ASP A 126 7.16 -18.63 8.75
CA ASP A 126 6.57 -18.22 10.01
C ASP A 126 5.46 -17.18 9.81
N THR A 127 4.22 -17.56 10.12
CA THR A 127 3.02 -16.70 9.97
C THR A 127 2.90 -15.63 11.05
N ARG A 128 3.88 -15.50 11.95
CA ARG A 128 3.86 -14.59 13.11
C ARG A 128 4.68 -13.30 12.92
N SER A 129 5.26 -13.06 11.74
CA SER A 129 5.95 -11.79 11.47
C SER A 129 4.95 -10.63 11.52
N ALA A 130 5.23 -9.69 12.43
CA ALA A 130 4.44 -8.50 12.72
C ALA A 130 3.89 -7.86 11.44
N THR A 131 2.57 -7.83 11.34
CA THR A 131 1.82 -7.19 10.26
C THR A 131 2.22 -5.73 10.25
N GLY A 132 3.09 -5.33 9.31
CA GLY A 132 3.41 -3.93 9.04
C GLY A 132 2.21 -3.26 8.40
N GLY A 133 1.11 -3.15 9.15
CA GLY A 133 -0.01 -2.29 8.81
C GLY A 133 0.47 -0.85 8.91
N SER A 134 -0.02 0.00 7.99
CA SER A 134 0.00 1.45 8.19
C SER A 134 -0.39 1.76 9.64
N LEU A 135 0.26 2.73 10.30
CA LEU A 135 0.10 3.01 11.75
C LEU A 135 -1.36 3.26 12.19
N LEU A 136 -2.30 3.36 11.26
CA LEU A 136 -3.72 3.58 11.46
C LEU A 136 -4.57 2.32 11.30
N LEU A 137 -3.98 1.20 10.88
CA LEU A 137 -4.52 -0.16 10.95
C LEU A 137 -4.14 -0.83 12.27
N VAL A 138 -4.07 -0.06 13.37
CA VAL A 138 -4.30 -0.64 14.69
C VAL A 138 -5.77 -1.06 14.68
N ARG A 139 -6.04 -2.28 14.21
CA ARG A 139 -7.28 -2.99 14.52
C ARG A 139 -7.37 -2.93 16.04
N ALA A 140 -8.20 -2.04 16.59
CA ALA A 140 -8.75 -2.27 17.91
C ALA A 140 -9.28 -3.70 17.84
N ALA A 141 -8.69 -4.62 18.61
CA ALA A 141 -9.10 -6.01 18.61
C ALA A 141 -10.62 -6.00 18.75
N ARG A 142 -11.31 -6.51 17.72
CA ARG A 142 -12.77 -6.54 17.69
C ARG A 142 -13.14 -7.29 18.98
N PRO A 143 -13.82 -6.66 19.95
CA PRO A 143 -14.06 -7.29 21.23
C PRO A 143 -14.79 -8.60 20.95
N THR A 144 -14.21 -9.71 21.41
CA THR A 144 -14.82 -11.02 21.29
C THR A 144 -16.18 -10.92 21.99
N PRO A 145 -17.31 -11.14 21.30
CA PRO A 145 -18.61 -11.13 21.97
C PRO A 145 -18.63 -12.33 22.92
N GLY A 146 -18.58 -12.09 24.24
CA GLY A 146 -18.74 -13.18 25.21
C GLY A 146 -17.89 -13.15 26.48
N ARG A 147 -17.24 -12.03 26.84
CA ARG A 147 -16.64 -11.91 28.19
C ARG A 147 -17.22 -10.70 28.90
N GLU A 148 -18.30 -10.93 29.64
CA GLU A 148 -18.81 -10.02 30.66
C GLU A 148 -17.67 -9.76 31.65
N ALA A 149 -17.17 -8.53 31.67
CA ALA A 149 -16.25 -8.06 32.68
C ALA A 149 -17.08 -7.68 33.91
N GLU A 150 -17.49 -8.70 34.67
CA GLU A 150 -18.00 -8.50 36.03
C GLU A 150 -16.86 -8.13 36.96
N GLY A 151 -17.06 -7.04 37.70
CA GLY A 151 -16.36 -6.77 38.95
C GLY A 151 -14.96 -6.16 38.82
N TRP A 152 -14.88 -4.84 38.98
CA TRP A 152 -13.87 -4.11 39.79
C TRP A 152 -13.89 -2.63 39.43
N TRP A 153 -15.02 -1.96 39.68
CA TRP A 153 -15.04 -0.52 39.89
C TRP A 153 -15.56 -0.32 41.29
N ARG A 154 -14.64 -0.19 42.25
CA ARG A 154 -14.99 0.20 43.61
C ARG A 154 -15.14 1.71 43.56
N GLU A 155 -16.38 2.16 43.69
CA GLU A 155 -16.77 3.57 43.76
C GLU A 155 -16.15 4.15 45.02
N THR A 156 -15.03 4.86 44.88
CA THR A 156 -14.41 5.61 45.97
C THR A 156 -15.20 6.88 46.20
N ASP A 157 -15.69 7.02 47.43
CA ASP A 157 -16.52 8.09 47.94
C ASP A 157 -15.73 9.43 47.94
N PRO A 158 -16.14 10.48 47.21
CA PRO A 158 -15.36 11.70 46.99
C PRO A 158 -15.43 12.72 48.15
N SER A 159 -15.65 12.28 49.38
CA SER A 159 -15.98 13.16 50.51
C SER A 159 -14.81 13.45 51.48
N GLY A 160 -13.57 13.17 51.09
CA GLY A 160 -12.38 13.48 51.89
C GLY A 160 -11.97 14.96 51.78
N PRO A 161 -11.56 15.64 52.88
CA PRO A 161 -10.97 16.97 52.79
C PRO A 161 -9.67 16.93 51.96
N PRO A 162 -9.37 17.98 51.17
CA PRO A 162 -8.17 18.02 50.34
C PRO A 162 -6.93 17.98 51.22
N ASP A 163 -6.12 16.94 51.06
CA ASP A 163 -4.85 16.79 51.75
C ASP A 163 -3.79 17.68 51.07
N ASP A 164 -2.98 18.37 51.88
CA ASP A 164 -2.02 19.43 51.51
C ASP A 164 -0.80 18.91 50.68
N GLY A 165 -0.85 17.68 50.16
CA GLY A 165 0.23 17.01 49.44
C GLY A 165 0.31 17.29 47.94
N THR A 166 -0.53 18.18 47.40
CA THR A 166 -0.58 18.48 45.96
C THR A 166 0.57 19.38 45.48
N GLU A 167 1.19 20.17 46.36
CA GLU A 167 2.32 21.04 45.97
C GLU A 167 3.64 20.26 45.78
N GLU A 168 3.83 19.13 46.47
CA GLU A 168 5.10 18.39 46.42
C GLU A 168 5.25 17.54 45.13
N LEU A 169 4.14 17.11 44.52
CA LEU A 169 4.14 16.38 43.24
C LEU A 169 4.32 17.27 42.01
N LEU A 170 3.96 18.56 42.11
CA LEU A 170 4.15 19.54 41.03
C LEU A 170 5.59 20.06 40.92
N GLY A 171 6.43 19.81 41.95
CA GLY A 171 7.85 20.18 41.97
C GLY A 171 8.77 19.31 41.11
N HIS A 172 8.28 18.19 40.57
CA HIS A 172 9.08 17.28 39.71
C HIS A 172 8.78 17.48 38.22
N THR A 173 8.84 18.72 37.75
CA THR A 173 8.80 19.05 36.31
C THR A 173 9.93 18.38 35.51
N GLU A 174 11.05 18.05 36.16
CA GLU A 174 12.17 17.30 35.53
C GLU A 174 11.82 15.84 35.18
N ALA A 175 10.78 15.24 35.80
CA ALA A 175 10.36 13.87 35.48
C ALA A 175 9.59 13.76 34.14
N PHE A 176 9.17 14.89 33.57
CA PHE A 176 8.47 14.96 32.28
C PHE A 176 9.37 15.40 31.12
N ASP A 177 10.64 15.72 31.38
CA ASP A 177 11.70 15.88 30.37
C ASP A 177 12.16 14.51 29.83
N VAL A 178 11.19 13.64 29.52
CA VAL A 178 11.45 12.53 28.63
C VAL A 178 11.74 13.17 27.26
N PRO A 179 12.93 12.97 26.66
CA PRO A 179 13.21 13.46 25.32
C PRO A 179 12.32 12.72 24.34
N TRP A 180 11.08 13.20 24.19
CA TRP A 180 10.16 12.70 23.19
C TRP A 180 10.87 12.89 21.86
N PRO A 181 11.12 11.81 21.09
CA PRO A 181 11.73 11.95 19.79
C PRO A 181 10.90 12.95 18.99
N THR A 182 11.49 14.13 18.73
CA THR A 182 10.83 15.29 18.12
C THR A 182 10.33 15.00 16.71
N ALA A 183 10.80 13.89 16.11
CA ALA A 183 10.26 13.35 14.88
C ALA A 183 9.61 11.98 15.13
N LEU A 184 8.31 11.89 14.87
CA LEU A 184 7.62 10.61 14.77
C LEU A 184 8.33 9.72 13.73
N PRO A 185 8.52 8.42 14.00
CA PRO A 185 9.15 7.52 13.05
C PRO A 185 8.37 7.55 11.73
N ARG A 186 9.10 7.62 10.61
CA ARG A 186 8.47 7.59 9.29
C ARG A 186 7.68 6.28 9.16
N PRO A 187 6.40 6.34 8.71
CA PRO A 187 5.63 5.12 8.52
C PRO A 187 6.34 4.23 7.51
N ALA A 188 6.37 2.94 7.82
CA ALA A 188 6.98 1.95 6.96
C ALA A 188 6.16 1.82 5.65
N PRO A 189 6.79 1.46 4.51
CA PRO A 189 6.07 1.35 3.26
C PRO A 189 4.97 0.27 3.33
N PRO A 190 3.82 0.49 2.67
CA PRO A 190 2.68 -0.42 2.73
C PRO A 190 2.92 -1.74 1.99
N TRP A 191 3.81 -1.77 0.98
CA TRP A 191 4.26 -3.01 0.34
C TRP A 191 5.66 -3.42 0.79
N ASN A 192 5.99 -4.69 0.59
CA ASN A 192 7.34 -5.18 0.80
C ASN A 192 8.32 -4.47 -0.17
N PRO A 193 9.38 -3.80 0.32
CA PRO A 193 10.35 -3.10 -0.53
C PRO A 193 11.00 -3.97 -1.61
N GLN A 194 11.09 -5.28 -1.38
CA GLN A 194 11.67 -6.22 -2.36
C GLN A 194 10.73 -6.47 -3.55
N THR A 195 9.42 -6.31 -3.37
CA THR A 195 8.40 -6.62 -4.38
C THR A 195 7.61 -5.41 -4.85
N GLU A 196 7.71 -4.25 -4.19
CA GLU A 196 6.94 -3.02 -4.47
C GLU A 196 6.98 -2.64 -5.96
N ARG A 197 8.16 -2.75 -6.58
CA ARG A 197 8.36 -2.42 -7.99
C ARG A 197 7.61 -3.38 -8.91
N ALA A 198 7.71 -4.68 -8.65
CA ALA A 198 7.06 -5.71 -9.45
C ALA A 198 5.54 -5.68 -9.28
N VAL A 199 5.05 -5.43 -8.06
CA VAL A 199 3.63 -5.22 -7.76
C VAL A 199 3.10 -4.01 -8.54
N PHE A 200 3.78 -2.87 -8.48
CA PHE A 200 3.38 -1.68 -9.22
C PHE A 200 3.36 -1.91 -10.75
N LEU A 201 4.42 -2.51 -11.31
CA LEU A 201 4.50 -2.82 -12.75
C LEU A 201 3.42 -3.81 -13.20
N ALA A 202 3.02 -4.74 -12.34
CA ALA A 202 1.93 -5.66 -12.64
C ALA A 202 0.59 -4.95 -12.84
N MET A 203 0.34 -3.86 -12.10
CA MET A 203 -0.90 -3.08 -12.17
C MET A 203 -0.84 -1.99 -13.24
N ALA A 204 0.29 -1.29 -13.36
CA ALA A 204 0.51 -0.25 -14.36
C ALA A 204 0.79 -0.81 -15.77
N GLY A 205 0.99 -2.12 -15.89
CA GLY A 205 1.34 -2.78 -17.14
C GLY A 205 0.13 -3.02 -18.03
N THR A 206 0.22 -2.62 -19.30
CA THR A 206 -0.71 -3.05 -20.34
C THR A 206 -0.16 -4.28 -21.05
N HIS A 207 -1.04 -5.02 -21.72
CA HIS A 207 -0.64 -6.18 -22.51
C HIS A 207 -0.68 -5.79 -23.99
N THR A 208 0.45 -5.91 -24.66
CA THR A 208 0.52 -5.77 -26.11
C THR A 208 0.79 -7.11 -26.77
N THR A 209 0.29 -7.27 -27.99
CA THR A 209 0.56 -8.44 -28.83
C THR A 209 2.03 -8.40 -29.21
N GLY A 210 2.82 -9.38 -28.73
CA GLY A 210 4.22 -9.52 -29.11
C GLY A 210 4.39 -9.97 -30.56
N ARG A 211 5.66 -10.11 -30.98
CA ARG A 211 6.02 -10.70 -32.28
C ARG A 211 6.21 -12.22 -32.21
N ALA A 212 6.45 -12.76 -31.01
CA ALA A 212 6.64 -14.19 -30.81
C ALA A 212 5.29 -14.92 -30.86
N VAL A 213 5.21 -16.00 -31.63
CA VAL A 213 4.03 -16.86 -31.71
C VAL A 213 3.85 -17.61 -30.39
N ASP A 214 2.62 -17.69 -29.92
CA ASP A 214 2.23 -18.52 -28.79
C ASP A 214 2.02 -19.96 -29.29
N HIS A 215 3.11 -20.71 -29.37
CA HIS A 215 3.11 -22.07 -29.90
C HIS A 215 2.09 -22.99 -29.20
N LEU A 216 1.92 -22.89 -27.87
CA LEU A 216 0.97 -23.73 -27.14
C LEU A 216 -0.48 -23.43 -27.56
N ARG A 217 -0.81 -22.14 -27.69
CA ARG A 217 -2.13 -21.72 -28.13
C ARG A 217 -2.36 -22.00 -29.62
N LEU A 218 -1.31 -21.92 -30.44
CA LEU A 218 -1.38 -22.28 -31.85
C LEU A 218 -1.68 -23.78 -32.00
N VAL A 219 -0.99 -24.64 -31.24
CA VAL A 219 -1.23 -26.09 -31.22
C VAL A 219 -2.65 -26.39 -30.75
N ASP A 220 -3.15 -25.76 -29.67
CA ASP A 220 -4.55 -25.92 -29.23
C ASP A 220 -5.56 -25.54 -30.32
N LEU A 221 -5.33 -24.43 -31.04
CA LEU A 221 -6.17 -24.04 -32.17
C LEU A 221 -6.13 -25.07 -33.30
N PHE A 222 -4.95 -25.60 -33.64
CA PHE A 222 -4.82 -26.66 -34.65
C PHE A 222 -5.54 -27.93 -34.23
N VAL A 223 -5.36 -28.39 -32.99
CA VAL A 223 -6.04 -29.58 -32.46
C VAL A 223 -7.56 -29.41 -32.51
N ARG A 224 -8.08 -28.26 -32.09
CA ARG A 224 -9.52 -27.95 -32.18
C ARG A 224 -10.04 -27.92 -33.62
N SER A 225 -9.22 -27.40 -34.54
CA SER A 225 -9.56 -27.39 -35.97
C SER A 225 -9.63 -28.81 -36.55
N LEU A 226 -8.68 -29.67 -36.20
CA LEU A 226 -8.64 -31.06 -36.64
C LEU A 226 -9.80 -31.88 -36.05
N ALA A 227 -10.24 -31.54 -34.85
CA ALA A 227 -11.44 -32.11 -34.22
C ALA A 227 -12.77 -31.61 -34.83
N GLY A 228 -12.74 -30.91 -35.98
CA GLY A 228 -13.94 -30.42 -36.67
C GLY A 228 -14.52 -29.12 -36.11
N GLY A 229 -13.84 -28.46 -35.17
CA GLY A 229 -14.25 -27.16 -34.66
C GLY A 229 -14.12 -26.07 -35.74
N ARG A 230 -15.21 -25.40 -36.12
CA ARG A 230 -15.16 -24.24 -37.02
C ARG A 230 -14.38 -23.10 -36.34
N LEU A 231 -13.16 -22.85 -36.82
CA LEU A 231 -12.41 -21.65 -36.43
C LEU A 231 -12.91 -20.45 -37.25
N ALA A 232 -13.49 -19.45 -36.57
CA ALA A 232 -13.68 -18.14 -37.18
C ALA A 232 -12.29 -17.58 -37.54
N ARG A 233 -12.04 -17.31 -38.83
CA ARG A 233 -10.80 -16.76 -39.43
C ARG A 233 -9.53 -16.95 -38.57
N PRO A 234 -8.70 -17.98 -38.83
CA PRO A 234 -7.56 -18.31 -37.98
C PRO A 234 -6.60 -17.13 -37.88
N ARG A 235 -6.53 -16.52 -36.70
CA ARG A 235 -5.55 -15.48 -36.39
C ARG A 235 -4.41 -16.13 -35.62
N VAL A 236 -3.18 -15.96 -36.11
CA VAL A 236 -1.97 -16.43 -35.42
C VAL A 236 -1.96 -15.89 -33.98
N PRO A 237 -1.97 -16.77 -32.95
CA PRO A 237 -1.93 -16.33 -31.58
C PRO A 237 -0.50 -15.90 -31.26
N TYR A 238 -0.29 -14.62 -30.97
CA TYR A 238 1.00 -14.12 -30.52
C TYR A 238 1.03 -14.04 -28.99
N ARG A 239 2.21 -14.27 -28.40
CA ARG A 239 2.44 -14.14 -26.96
C ARG A 239 2.18 -12.69 -26.54
N GLN A 240 1.38 -12.53 -25.51
CA GLN A 240 1.19 -11.23 -24.90
C GLN A 240 2.42 -10.85 -24.08
N ARG A 241 2.90 -9.61 -24.25
CA ARG A 241 3.98 -9.04 -23.45
C ARG A 241 3.45 -7.87 -22.63
N THR A 242 3.75 -7.87 -21.34
CA THR A 242 3.47 -6.74 -20.46
C THR A 242 4.39 -5.57 -20.81
N THR A 243 3.84 -4.37 -20.92
CA THR A 243 4.55 -3.14 -21.27
C THR A 243 3.98 -1.94 -20.53
N THR A 244 4.80 -0.94 -20.25
CA THR A 244 4.40 0.33 -19.65
C THR A 244 4.37 1.48 -20.66
N ARG A 245 4.48 1.18 -21.96
CA ARG A 245 4.51 2.19 -23.03
C ARG A 245 3.25 3.06 -23.12
N ALA A 246 2.10 2.55 -22.67
CA ALA A 246 0.86 3.32 -22.61
C ALA A 246 0.84 4.37 -21.48
N GLY A 247 1.89 4.39 -20.64
CA GLY A 247 1.91 5.13 -19.39
C GLY A 247 0.86 4.62 -18.41
N ALA A 248 0.57 5.41 -17.38
CA ALA A 248 -0.51 5.18 -16.42
C ALA A 248 -1.11 6.50 -15.94
N LEU A 249 -2.40 6.47 -15.64
CA LEU A 249 -3.11 7.53 -14.94
C LEU A 249 -3.26 7.14 -13.46
N LEU A 250 -2.63 7.87 -12.56
CA LEU A 250 -2.80 7.72 -11.12
C LEU A 250 -3.80 8.75 -10.60
N LEU A 251 -4.96 8.28 -10.12
CA LEU A 251 -5.98 9.10 -9.49
C LEU A 251 -5.87 8.96 -7.98
N ILE A 252 -5.70 10.07 -7.27
CA ILE A 252 -5.53 10.10 -5.81
C ILE A 252 -6.77 10.70 -5.18
N ASP A 253 -7.52 9.89 -4.45
CA ASP A 253 -8.70 10.37 -3.74
C ASP A 253 -8.32 11.33 -2.60
N ARG A 254 -8.83 12.56 -2.68
CA ARG A 254 -8.66 13.64 -1.70
C ARG A 254 -9.91 13.82 -0.81
N GLY A 255 -10.75 12.79 -0.74
CA GLY A 255 -11.84 12.69 0.24
C GLY A 255 -11.31 12.68 1.67
N GLU A 256 -12.19 13.02 2.61
CA GLU A 256 -11.84 13.09 4.03
C GLU A 256 -11.46 11.73 4.61
N SER A 257 -12.11 10.66 4.13
CA SER A 257 -11.81 9.27 4.46
C SER A 257 -10.38 8.85 4.11
N MET A 258 -9.74 9.56 3.18
CA MET A 258 -8.38 9.29 2.74
C MET A 258 -7.30 10.11 3.48
N ARG A 259 -7.69 11.04 4.37
CA ARG A 259 -6.72 11.80 5.19
C ARG A 259 -5.76 10.93 6.02
N PRO A 260 -6.23 9.83 6.66
CA PRO A 260 -5.35 8.89 7.36
C PRO A 260 -4.21 8.35 6.49
N PHE A 261 -4.47 8.16 5.20
CA PHE A 261 -3.57 7.46 4.28
C PHE A 261 -2.68 8.39 3.44
N ARG A 262 -2.52 9.67 3.84
CA ARG A 262 -1.72 10.66 3.08
C ARG A 262 -0.28 10.23 2.84
N HIS A 263 0.37 9.63 3.84
CA HIS A 263 1.73 9.13 3.68
C HIS A 263 1.82 8.01 2.63
N ASP A 264 0.81 7.13 2.57
CA ASP A 264 0.72 6.08 1.56
C ASP A 264 0.48 6.68 0.17
N GLN A 265 -0.33 7.73 0.06
CA GLN A 265 -0.51 8.48 -1.19
C GLN A 265 0.80 9.08 -1.71
N GLU A 266 1.56 9.75 -0.85
CA GLU A 266 2.85 10.32 -1.20
C GLU A 266 3.88 9.24 -1.56
N TRP A 267 3.86 8.12 -0.84
CA TRP A 267 4.75 7.00 -1.11
C TRP A 267 4.44 6.35 -2.47
N ILE A 268 3.17 6.04 -2.77
CA ILE A 268 2.76 5.47 -4.07
C ILE A 268 3.10 6.43 -5.21
N THR A 269 2.84 7.73 -5.04
CA THR A 269 3.14 8.74 -6.05
C THR A 269 4.63 8.77 -6.38
N ARG A 270 5.49 8.75 -5.34
CA ARG A 270 6.95 8.68 -5.52
C ARG A 270 7.40 7.37 -6.15
N LEU A 271 6.82 6.24 -5.73
CA LEU A 271 7.11 4.93 -6.32
C LEU A 271 6.78 4.90 -7.81
N ALA A 272 5.60 5.39 -8.18
CA ALA A 272 5.15 5.48 -9.57
C ALA A 272 6.10 6.32 -10.43
N ALA A 273 6.50 7.50 -9.92
CA ALA A 273 7.42 8.40 -10.61
C ALA A 273 8.83 7.81 -10.80
N ARG A 274 9.29 6.93 -9.90
CA ARG A 274 10.57 6.22 -10.05
C ARG A 274 10.53 5.10 -11.08
N ILE A 275 9.36 4.47 -11.26
CA ILE A 275 9.22 3.26 -12.07
C ILE A 275 8.87 3.58 -13.52
N LEU A 276 7.98 4.55 -13.73
CA LEU A 276 7.52 4.92 -15.06
C LEU A 276 8.48 5.96 -15.69
N PRO A 277 8.66 5.91 -17.02
CA PRO A 277 9.50 6.90 -17.71
C PRO A 277 8.90 8.31 -17.57
N ALA A 278 9.72 9.33 -17.76
CA ALA A 278 9.25 10.72 -17.81
C ALA A 278 8.11 10.87 -18.83
N GLY A 279 7.01 11.52 -18.44
CA GLY A 279 5.79 11.64 -19.25
C GLY A 279 4.91 10.39 -19.30
N GLY A 280 5.38 9.24 -18.80
CA GLY A 280 4.62 8.00 -18.71
C GLY A 280 3.66 7.93 -17.51
N LEU A 281 3.68 8.93 -16.62
CA LEU A 281 2.80 9.01 -15.46
C LEU A 281 2.06 10.33 -15.47
N ARG A 282 0.73 10.28 -15.41
CA ARG A 282 -0.12 11.45 -15.11
C ARG A 282 -0.76 11.24 -13.74
N VAL A 283 -0.54 12.16 -12.82
CA VAL A 283 -1.10 12.12 -11.46
C VAL A 283 -2.17 13.20 -11.35
N LEU A 284 -3.36 12.82 -10.91
CA LEU A 284 -4.47 13.75 -10.67
C LEU A 284 -5.04 13.52 -9.28
N ASP A 285 -5.37 14.61 -8.60
CA ASP A 285 -6.18 14.57 -7.41
C ASP A 285 -7.64 14.37 -7.81
N LEU A 286 -8.39 13.56 -7.06
CA LEU A 286 -9.76 13.17 -7.38
C LEU A 286 -10.65 13.44 -6.17
N ARG A 287 -11.83 14.01 -6.43
CA ARG A 287 -12.96 14.02 -5.52
C ARG A 287 -14.19 13.66 -6.32
N ILE A 288 -14.84 12.55 -5.97
CA ILE A 288 -15.91 11.98 -6.82
C ILE A 288 -17.02 12.99 -7.15
N ALA A 289 -17.37 13.88 -6.21
CA ALA A 289 -18.39 14.89 -6.39
C ALA A 289 -17.93 16.13 -7.16
N GLN A 290 -16.62 16.43 -7.20
CA GLN A 290 -16.09 17.66 -7.81
C GLN A 290 -15.38 17.43 -9.15
N GLY A 291 -14.87 16.22 -9.39
CA GLY A 291 -14.05 15.93 -10.56
C GLY A 291 -12.60 15.66 -10.18
N VAL A 292 -11.68 16.04 -11.07
CA VAL A 292 -10.23 15.91 -10.87
C VAL A 292 -9.54 17.25 -10.79
N SER A 293 -8.34 17.26 -10.24
CA SER A 293 -7.50 18.43 -10.15
C SER A 293 -6.05 18.11 -10.52
N ARG A 294 -5.44 19.02 -11.30
CA ARG A 294 -4.02 18.97 -11.68
C ARG A 294 -3.13 19.78 -10.73
N ASP A 295 -3.72 20.70 -9.98
CA ASP A 295 -3.04 21.73 -9.19
C ASP A 295 -3.28 21.58 -7.69
N ARG A 296 -3.48 20.32 -7.26
CA ARG A 296 -3.67 19.92 -5.86
C ARG A 296 -4.95 20.46 -5.22
N GLY A 297 -6.02 20.49 -5.99
CA GLY A 297 -7.36 20.86 -5.56
C GLY A 297 -7.68 22.35 -5.60
N ARG A 298 -6.83 23.18 -6.24
CA ARG A 298 -7.12 24.61 -6.42
C ARG A 298 -8.17 24.81 -7.51
N THR A 299 -8.10 24.03 -8.59
CA THR A 299 -9.10 23.97 -9.65
C THR A 299 -9.59 22.54 -9.85
N TRP A 300 -10.89 22.41 -10.14
CA TRP A 300 -11.55 21.13 -10.39
C TRP A 300 -12.07 21.11 -11.82
N GLU A 301 -11.63 20.11 -12.57
CA GLU A 301 -12.06 19.81 -13.93
C GLU A 301 -13.02 18.62 -13.90
N PRO A 302 -13.94 18.50 -14.89
CA PRO A 302 -14.73 17.29 -15.05
C PRO A 302 -13.88 16.01 -15.09
N HIS A 303 -14.45 14.91 -14.63
CA HIS A 303 -13.79 13.61 -14.59
C HIS A 303 -13.19 13.23 -15.96
N PRO A 304 -11.89 12.90 -16.03
CA PRO A 304 -11.23 12.67 -17.29
C PRO A 304 -11.64 11.31 -17.85
N VAL A 305 -11.81 11.25 -19.16
CA VAL A 305 -11.88 9.99 -19.88
C VAL A 305 -10.45 9.60 -20.23
N SER A 306 -9.95 8.52 -19.63
CA SER A 306 -8.62 8.01 -19.94
C SER A 306 -8.58 7.50 -21.40
N PRO A 307 -7.50 7.74 -22.16
CA PRO A 307 -7.30 7.14 -23.47
C PRO A 307 -7.50 5.63 -23.43
N TYR A 308 -8.11 5.08 -24.49
CA TYR A 308 -8.42 3.65 -24.57
C TYR A 308 -7.16 2.80 -24.31
N GLY A 309 -7.26 1.86 -23.38
CA GLY A 309 -6.18 0.95 -23.02
C GLY A 309 -5.09 1.55 -22.11
N GLN A 310 -5.11 2.84 -21.77
CA GLN A 310 -4.24 3.39 -20.73
C GLN A 310 -4.74 2.90 -19.35
N PRO A 311 -3.88 2.30 -18.52
CA PRO A 311 -4.26 1.80 -17.21
C PRO A 311 -4.51 2.96 -16.23
N VAL A 312 -5.59 2.83 -15.46
CA VAL A 312 -5.98 3.77 -14.42
C VAL A 312 -5.75 3.10 -13.07
N LEU A 313 -4.86 3.67 -12.28
CA LEU A 313 -4.61 3.30 -10.89
C LEU A 313 -5.36 4.27 -10.00
N LEU A 314 -6.35 3.80 -9.26
CA LEU A 314 -7.16 4.61 -8.36
C LEU A 314 -6.74 4.34 -6.92
N LEU A 315 -6.17 5.32 -6.24
CA LEU A 315 -5.86 5.22 -4.81
C LEU A 315 -7.00 5.84 -3.99
N SER A 316 -7.85 4.99 -3.42
CA SER A 316 -9.06 5.41 -2.71
C SER A 316 -9.51 4.31 -1.73
N ASP A 317 -10.24 4.70 -0.69
CA ASP A 317 -10.97 3.77 0.15
C ASP A 317 -12.40 3.52 -0.37
N LEU A 318 -12.76 4.12 -1.51
CA LEU A 318 -14.08 4.05 -2.16
C LEU A 318 -15.24 4.34 -1.20
N GLY A 319 -15.02 5.19 -0.20
CA GLY A 319 -16.03 5.51 0.82
C GLY A 319 -16.23 4.45 1.89
N HIS A 320 -15.31 3.49 2.02
CA HIS A 320 -15.37 2.45 3.05
C HIS A 320 -15.24 3.05 4.46
N LEU A 321 -14.28 3.95 4.67
CA LEU A 321 -14.11 4.63 5.95
C LEU A 321 -15.13 5.76 6.07
N GLN A 322 -16.09 5.59 6.97
CA GLN A 322 -17.07 6.61 7.33
C GLN A 322 -16.61 7.35 8.57
N PRO A 323 -16.12 8.60 8.46
CA PRO A 323 -15.81 9.40 9.64
C PRO A 323 -17.10 9.64 10.45
N PRO A 324 -17.02 9.75 11.79
CA PRO A 324 -18.20 9.91 12.66
C PRO A 324 -19.10 11.10 12.28
N SER A 325 -18.47 12.17 11.80
CA SER A 325 -19.13 13.34 11.22
C SER A 325 -18.76 13.40 9.73
N PRO A 326 -19.61 12.92 8.82
CA PRO A 326 -19.34 13.04 7.38
C PRO A 326 -19.30 14.52 7.01
N GLY A 327 -18.13 15.03 6.61
CA GLY A 327 -18.03 16.37 6.07
C GLY A 327 -18.76 16.49 4.73
N ARG A 328 -18.82 17.72 4.21
CA ARG A 328 -19.54 18.05 2.95
C ARG A 328 -19.06 17.29 1.71
N HIS A 329 -17.92 16.62 1.79
CA HIS A 329 -17.31 15.88 0.70
C HIS A 329 -17.18 14.37 0.99
N HIS A 330 -17.91 13.86 1.98
CA HIS A 330 -17.99 12.43 2.21
C HIS A 330 -18.66 11.73 1.01
N SER A 331 -18.11 10.59 0.64
CA SER A 331 -18.55 9.82 -0.53
C SER A 331 -18.79 8.39 -0.11
N SER A 332 -19.97 7.84 -0.39
CA SER A 332 -20.29 6.46 -0.09
C SER A 332 -19.84 5.52 -1.22
N PRO A 333 -19.70 4.20 -0.98
CA PRO A 333 -19.40 3.25 -2.06
C PRO A 333 -20.40 3.29 -3.22
N ALA A 334 -21.67 3.60 -2.94
CA ALA A 334 -22.70 3.76 -3.96
C ALA A 334 -22.41 4.96 -4.89
N SER A 335 -21.89 6.06 -4.36
CA SER A 335 -21.52 7.25 -5.16
C SER A 335 -20.36 7.00 -6.13
N TRP A 336 -19.49 6.02 -5.83
CA TRP A 336 -18.36 5.64 -6.68
C TRP A 336 -18.77 4.77 -7.88
N LEU A 337 -19.82 3.95 -7.76
CA LEU A 337 -20.19 2.97 -8.78
C LEU A 337 -20.44 3.57 -10.18
N PRO A 338 -21.19 4.68 -10.35
CA PRO A 338 -21.38 5.28 -11.67
C PRO A 338 -20.08 5.69 -12.35
N TYR A 339 -19.13 6.23 -11.58
CA TYR A 339 -17.83 6.64 -12.10
C TYR A 339 -16.95 5.44 -12.47
N LEU A 340 -16.89 4.41 -11.62
CA LEU A 340 -16.14 3.19 -11.90
C LEU A 340 -16.68 2.47 -13.16
N ARG A 341 -18.01 2.44 -13.34
CA ARG A 341 -18.65 1.91 -14.55
C ARG A 341 -18.26 2.71 -15.78
N ARG A 342 -18.25 4.05 -15.70
CA ARG A 342 -17.82 4.92 -16.80
C ARG A 342 -16.37 4.69 -17.21
N LEU A 343 -15.45 4.57 -16.24
CA LEU A 343 -14.04 4.27 -16.53
C LEU A 343 -13.89 2.91 -17.20
N ARG A 344 -14.61 1.90 -16.69
CA ARG A 344 -14.68 0.58 -17.32
C ARG A 344 -15.25 0.67 -18.73
N GLU A 345 -16.28 1.49 -18.92
CA GLU A 345 -16.95 1.69 -20.20
C GLU A 345 -16.05 2.31 -21.26
N ALA A 346 -15.15 3.20 -20.86
CA ALA A 346 -14.10 3.79 -21.70
C ALA A 346 -13.03 2.77 -22.14
N GLY A 347 -13.04 1.54 -21.63
CA GLY A 347 -12.09 0.48 -22.03
C GLY A 347 -10.68 0.66 -21.46
N SER A 348 -10.56 1.45 -20.39
CA SER A 348 -9.34 1.56 -19.61
C SER A 348 -9.36 0.53 -18.48
N PRO A 349 -8.32 -0.31 -18.32
CA PRO A 349 -8.25 -1.21 -17.18
C PRO A 349 -8.08 -0.38 -15.90
N VAL A 350 -8.96 -0.60 -14.93
CA VAL A 350 -8.96 0.12 -13.65
C VAL A 350 -8.56 -0.83 -12.53
N VAL A 351 -7.54 -0.44 -11.76
CA VAL A 351 -7.15 -1.11 -10.51
C VAL A 351 -7.25 -0.11 -9.39
N CYS A 352 -7.99 -0.44 -8.33
CA CYS A 352 -8.07 0.37 -7.13
C CYS A 352 -7.10 -0.13 -6.07
N LEU A 353 -6.21 0.74 -5.62
CA LEU A 353 -5.30 0.54 -4.50
C LEU A 353 -6.05 0.96 -3.23
N THR A 354 -6.35 0.00 -2.35
CA THR A 354 -7.25 0.21 -1.21
C THR A 354 -6.54 0.01 0.12
N PRO A 355 -6.82 0.80 1.16
CA PRO A 355 -6.26 0.56 2.49
C PRO A 355 -6.84 -0.70 3.17
N TYR A 356 -8.03 -1.15 2.76
CA TYR A 356 -8.74 -2.30 3.31
C TYR A 356 -8.66 -3.52 2.38
N PRO A 357 -8.78 -4.75 2.92
CA PRO A 357 -8.85 -5.96 2.12
C PRO A 357 -10.09 -5.97 1.24
N ALA A 358 -10.00 -6.63 0.09
CA ALA A 358 -11.04 -6.58 -0.95
C ALA A 358 -12.41 -7.09 -0.44
N GLU A 359 -12.42 -8.03 0.51
CA GLU A 359 -13.61 -8.67 1.07
C GLU A 359 -14.49 -7.72 1.88
N GLU A 360 -13.93 -6.63 2.39
CA GLU A 360 -14.64 -5.61 3.18
C GLU A 360 -15.43 -4.63 2.29
N TYR A 361 -15.31 -4.73 0.97
CA TYR A 361 -16.03 -3.89 0.01
C TYR A 361 -17.36 -4.52 -0.45
N PRO A 362 -18.40 -3.70 -0.70
CA PRO A 362 -19.65 -4.18 -1.28
C PRO A 362 -19.42 -4.98 -2.57
N ALA A 363 -20.18 -6.06 -2.77
CA ALA A 363 -20.03 -6.94 -3.94
C ALA A 363 -20.10 -6.19 -5.28
N ALA A 364 -20.97 -5.18 -5.38
CA ALA A 364 -21.08 -4.34 -6.57
C ALA A 364 -19.77 -3.62 -6.93
N VAL A 365 -19.00 -3.17 -5.93
CA VAL A 365 -17.67 -2.54 -6.13
C VAL A 365 -16.68 -3.60 -6.60
N ARG A 366 -16.59 -4.73 -5.90
CA ARG A 366 -15.67 -5.84 -6.22
C ARG A 366 -15.87 -6.41 -7.64
N GLN A 367 -17.11 -6.39 -8.13
CA GLN A 367 -17.45 -6.83 -9.49
C GLN A 367 -17.16 -5.77 -10.56
N THR A 368 -17.02 -4.50 -10.17
CA THR A 368 -16.82 -3.38 -11.11
C THR A 368 -15.35 -3.05 -11.31
N VAL A 369 -14.53 -3.12 -10.24
CA VAL A 369 -13.11 -2.75 -10.26
C VAL A 369 -12.28 -3.80 -9.52
N ALA A 370 -11.06 -4.03 -10.00
CA ALA A 370 -10.10 -4.89 -9.30
C ALA A 370 -9.52 -4.16 -8.09
N LEU A 371 -9.54 -4.79 -6.91
CA LEU A 371 -9.06 -4.22 -5.66
C LEU A 371 -7.71 -4.84 -5.28
N VAL A 372 -6.72 -4.02 -4.97
CA VAL A 372 -5.41 -4.46 -4.47
C VAL A 372 -5.11 -3.73 -3.16
N PRO A 373 -5.00 -4.44 -2.03
CA PRO A 373 -4.81 -3.79 -0.74
C PRO A 373 -3.41 -3.18 -0.60
N LEU A 374 -3.29 -2.18 0.26
CA LEU A 374 -2.03 -1.57 0.69
C LEU A 374 -1.44 -2.38 1.85
N ASP A 375 -1.13 -3.65 1.56
CA ASP A 375 -0.63 -4.62 2.54
C ASP A 375 0.67 -5.26 2.04
N ARG A 376 1.61 -5.51 2.95
CA ARG A 376 2.89 -6.18 2.66
C ARG A 376 2.74 -7.61 2.14
N ARG A 377 1.59 -8.22 2.38
CA ARG A 377 1.21 -9.56 1.89
C ARG A 377 0.80 -9.55 0.42
N VAL A 378 0.65 -8.38 -0.21
CA VAL A 378 0.36 -8.32 -1.64
C VAL A 378 1.51 -8.91 -2.44
N SER A 379 1.19 -10.01 -3.14
CA SER A 379 2.11 -10.66 -4.06
C SER A 379 1.99 -10.07 -5.46
N VAL A 380 3.07 -10.22 -6.25
CA VAL A 380 3.07 -9.86 -7.68
C VAL A 380 1.97 -10.62 -8.43
N ARG A 381 1.72 -11.89 -8.08
CA ARG A 381 0.68 -12.72 -8.70
C ARG A 381 -0.73 -12.20 -8.42
N LEU A 382 -1.00 -11.73 -7.20
CA LEU A 382 -2.27 -11.09 -6.86
C LEU A 382 -2.48 -9.84 -7.72
N ALA A 383 -1.49 -8.96 -7.76
CA ALA A 383 -1.52 -7.73 -8.56
C ALA A 383 -1.71 -8.01 -10.06
N GLN A 384 -1.03 -9.01 -10.61
CA GLN A 384 -1.21 -9.43 -12.01
C GLN A 384 -2.61 -9.99 -12.27
N THR A 385 -3.14 -10.80 -11.35
CA THR A 385 -4.50 -11.35 -11.45
C THR A 385 -5.53 -10.23 -11.43
N ALA A 386 -5.41 -9.30 -10.49
CA ALA A 386 -6.26 -8.12 -10.37
C ALA A 386 -6.24 -7.28 -11.66
N ALA A 387 -5.05 -6.97 -12.18
CA ALA A 387 -4.91 -6.21 -13.43
C ALA A 387 -5.47 -6.93 -14.67
N ARG A 388 -5.52 -8.26 -14.67
CA ARG A 388 -6.08 -9.07 -15.75
C ARG A 388 -7.59 -9.29 -15.65
N GLN A 389 -8.15 -9.22 -14.43
CA GLN A 389 -9.54 -9.50 -14.12
C GLN A 389 -10.53 -8.46 -14.65
N ASP A 390 -10.13 -7.55 -15.56
CA ASP A 390 -11.06 -6.68 -16.27
C ASP A 390 -12.19 -7.54 -16.89
N PRO A 391 -13.43 -7.44 -16.37
CA PRO A 391 -14.50 -8.38 -16.68
C PRO A 391 -14.91 -8.35 -18.17
N ARG A 392 -14.55 -7.29 -18.89
CA ARG A 392 -14.71 -7.24 -20.36
C ARG A 392 -13.85 -8.27 -21.09
N ARG A 393 -12.71 -8.68 -20.53
CA ARG A 393 -11.87 -9.75 -21.10
C ARG A 393 -12.49 -11.13 -20.96
N ALA A 394 -13.31 -11.35 -19.93
CA ALA A 394 -14.02 -12.62 -19.75
C ALA A 394 -15.25 -12.72 -20.67
N GLY A 395 -15.92 -11.58 -20.94
CA GLY A 395 -17.16 -11.54 -21.74
C GLY A 395 -16.98 -11.40 -23.25
N ARG A 396 -15.88 -10.79 -23.74
CA ARG A 396 -15.54 -10.85 -25.17
C ARG A 396 -14.84 -12.18 -25.48
N ARG A 397 -15.62 -13.27 -25.56
CA ARG A 397 -15.26 -14.36 -26.48
C ARG A 397 -15.15 -13.71 -27.87
N ARG A 398 -13.92 -13.62 -28.38
CA ARG A 398 -13.64 -13.14 -29.73
C ARG A 398 -14.09 -14.14 -30.77
#